data_AF-A0AAW1Z0I5-F1
#
_entry.id   AF-A0AAW1Z0I5-F1
#
_cell.length_a   1.000
_cell.length_b   1.000
_cell.length_c   1.000
_cell.angle_alpha   90.00
_cell.angle_beta   90.00
_cell.angle_gamma   90.00
#
_symmetry.space_group_name_H-M   'P 1'
#
loop_
_entity.id
_entity.type
_entity.pdbx_description
1 polymer ?
#
loop_
_entity_poly.entity_id
_entity_poly.type
_entity_poly.pdbx_seq_one_letter_code
_entity_poly.pdbx_strand_id
1 'polypeptide(L)'
;MAPTITGSIISREQLPLTNKLRKPIVEKIRRERINSSIEKLKSLLGQEFLKQQPDSRQEKADILEMTLDFLRRSQNPSACSTAARDGRSRCVQEAVNFLSRCPVQTQSHRRLLKHFLHMQPSTENNTRVLPPHPLHSPDAKSKEEPLVLWRPW
;
A
#
# COMPACT_ATOMS: atom_id res chain seq x y z
N MET A 1 -9.29 51.65 -50.05
CA MET A 1 -9.39 51.69 -48.57
C MET A 1 -9.16 50.28 -48.05
N ALA A 2 -8.06 50.03 -47.34
CA ALA A 2 -7.71 48.73 -46.78
C ALA A 2 -7.43 48.90 -45.27
N PRO A 3 -7.86 47.98 -44.38
CA PRO A 3 -7.63 48.13 -42.95
C PRO A 3 -6.29 47.54 -42.53
N THR A 4 -5.61 48.27 -41.65
CA THR A 4 -4.31 47.94 -41.04
C THR A 4 -4.48 46.87 -39.94
N ILE A 5 -3.82 45.73 -40.10
CA ILE A 5 -3.65 44.71 -39.05
C ILE A 5 -2.63 45.23 -38.04
N THR A 6 -3.10 45.67 -36.87
CA THR A 6 -2.23 45.99 -35.74
C THR A 6 -2.05 44.73 -34.90
N GLY A 7 -0.98 43.97 -35.17
CA GLY A 7 -0.53 42.88 -34.32
C GLY A 7 0.08 43.43 -33.04
N SER A 8 -0.61 43.27 -31.91
CA SER A 8 -0.06 43.64 -30.60
C SER A 8 0.84 42.52 -30.08
N ILE A 9 2.14 42.79 -30.25
CA ILE A 9 3.33 42.26 -29.60
C ILE A 9 3.06 41.76 -28.16
N ILE A 10 3.17 40.44 -27.98
CA ILE A 10 3.20 39.77 -26.67
C ILE A 10 4.54 40.15 -26.00
N SER A 11 4.49 41.13 -25.10
CA SER A 11 5.64 41.59 -24.33
C SER A 11 6.07 40.54 -23.30
N ARG A 12 7.37 40.21 -23.29
CA ARG A 12 8.04 39.13 -22.54
C ARG A 12 8.26 39.45 -21.05
N GLU A 13 7.30 40.08 -20.36
CA GLU A 13 7.43 40.43 -18.92
C GLU A 13 6.52 39.63 -17.97
N GLN A 14 5.84 38.58 -18.44
CA GLN A 14 4.87 37.82 -17.64
C GLN A 14 5.44 36.62 -16.85
N LEU A 15 6.76 36.55 -16.62
CA LEU A 15 7.40 35.39 -15.99
C LEU A 15 7.33 35.33 -14.45
N PRO A 16 7.25 36.44 -13.68
CA PRO A 16 7.14 36.36 -12.20
C PRO A 16 5.70 36.13 -11.69
N LEU A 17 4.68 36.61 -12.41
CA LEU A 17 3.27 36.53 -12.00
C LEU A 17 2.67 35.14 -12.23
N THR A 18 3.15 34.44 -13.27
CA THR A 18 2.69 33.09 -13.59
C THR A 18 3.12 32.08 -12.55
N ASN A 19 4.25 32.25 -11.84
CA ASN A 19 4.63 31.35 -10.74
C ASN A 19 3.78 31.59 -9.47
N LYS A 20 3.44 32.85 -9.17
CA LYS A 20 2.57 33.22 -8.04
C LYS A 20 1.13 32.71 -8.20
N LEU A 21 0.66 32.57 -9.44
CA LEU A 21 -0.67 32.02 -9.75
C LEU A 21 -0.66 30.51 -10.07
N ARG A 22 0.44 29.96 -10.61
CA ARG A 22 0.56 28.51 -10.85
C ARG A 22 0.64 27.71 -9.56
N LYS A 23 1.40 28.18 -8.56
CA LYS A 23 1.51 27.52 -7.25
C LYS A 23 0.15 27.29 -6.56
N PRO A 24 -0.75 28.30 -6.42
CA PRO A 24 -2.06 28.07 -5.82
C PRO A 24 -2.96 27.15 -6.67
N ILE A 25 -2.84 27.17 -8.00
CA ILE A 25 -3.59 26.26 -8.88
C ILE A 25 -3.12 24.81 -8.69
N VAL A 26 -1.81 24.56 -8.70
CA VAL A 26 -1.24 23.21 -8.50
C VAL A 26 -1.59 22.66 -7.12
N GLU A 27 -1.52 23.50 -6.08
CA GLU A 27 -1.90 23.10 -4.72
C GLU A 27 -3.41 22.79 -4.62
N LYS A 28 -4.27 23.57 -5.31
CA LYS A 28 -5.69 23.26 -5.41
C LYS A 28 -5.94 21.89 -6.03
N ILE A 29 -5.30 21.58 -7.17
CA ILE A 29 -5.39 20.27 -7.82
C ILE A 29 -4.88 19.15 -6.90
N ARG A 30 -3.78 19.38 -6.17
CA ARG A 30 -3.23 18.42 -5.21
C ARG A 30 -4.24 18.12 -4.10
N ARG A 31 -4.85 19.15 -3.52
CA ARG A 31 -5.89 19.01 -2.48
C ARG A 31 -7.12 18.29 -3.00
N GLU A 32 -7.56 18.60 -4.21
CA GLU A 32 -8.68 17.90 -4.86
C GLU A 32 -8.38 16.41 -5.06
N ARG A 33 -7.16 16.07 -5.51
CA ARG A 33 -6.72 14.67 -5.64
C ARG A 33 -6.71 13.93 -4.30
N ILE A 34 -6.23 14.58 -3.24
CA ILE A 34 -6.23 14.00 -1.88
C ILE A 34 -7.67 13.78 -1.40
N ASN A 35 -8.55 14.77 -1.56
CA ASN A 35 -9.95 14.63 -1.16
C ASN A 35 -10.65 13.53 -1.96
N SER A 36 -10.43 13.44 -3.27
CA SER A 36 -10.98 12.37 -4.11
C SER A 36 -10.51 10.98 -3.68
N SER A 37 -9.24 10.84 -3.29
CA SER A 37 -8.73 9.55 -2.79
C SER A 37 -9.32 9.18 -1.43
N ILE A 38 -9.53 10.16 -0.53
CA ILE A 38 -10.23 9.92 0.75
C ILE A 38 -11.67 9.46 0.53
N GLU A 39 -12.43 10.08 -0.39
CA GLU A 39 -13.79 9.64 -0.72
C GLU A 39 -13.82 8.25 -1.38
N LYS A 40 -12.80 7.91 -2.19
CA LYS A 40 -12.66 6.54 -2.72
C LYS A 40 -12.42 5.53 -1.60
N LEU A 41 -11.55 5.84 -0.63
CA LEU A 41 -11.32 4.98 0.54
C LEU A 41 -12.62 4.77 1.33
N LYS A 42 -13.37 5.84 1.55
CA LYS A 42 -14.69 5.79 2.20
C LYS A 42 -15.65 4.82 1.51
N SER A 43 -15.75 4.91 0.18
CA SER A 43 -16.60 4.02 -0.63
C SER A 43 -16.16 2.56 -0.54
N LEU A 44 -14.86 2.29 -0.67
CA LEU A 44 -14.30 0.93 -0.58
C LEU A 44 -14.52 0.28 0.80
N LEU A 45 -14.50 1.08 1.86
CA LEU A 45 -14.66 0.64 3.24
C LEU A 45 -16.11 0.73 3.74
N GLY A 46 -17.08 1.07 2.88
CA GLY A 46 -18.47 1.32 3.28
C GLY A 46 -19.07 0.22 4.14
N GLN A 47 -18.83 -1.05 3.81
CA GLN A 47 -19.30 -2.19 4.60
C GLN A 47 -18.65 -2.26 5.99
N GLU A 48 -17.39 -1.88 6.12
CA GLU A 48 -16.68 -1.92 7.41
C GLU A 48 -17.17 -0.81 8.34
N PHE A 49 -17.48 0.36 7.79
CA PHE A 49 -18.11 1.43 8.59
C PHE A 49 -19.51 1.08 9.06
N LEU A 50 -20.34 0.45 8.21
CA LEU A 50 -21.68 0.03 8.61
C LEU A 50 -21.67 -0.97 9.78
N LYS A 51 -20.63 -1.81 9.87
CA LYS A 51 -20.45 -2.75 10.99
C LYS A 51 -20.08 -2.05 12.30
N GLN A 52 -19.29 -0.98 12.24
CA GLN A 52 -18.82 -0.30 13.44
C GLN A 52 -19.80 0.78 13.91
N GLN A 53 -20.23 1.66 13.00
CA GLN A 53 -21.20 2.72 13.28
C GLN A 53 -22.06 3.01 12.03
N PRO A 54 -23.24 2.41 11.91
CA PRO A 54 -24.10 2.54 10.74
C PRO A 54 -24.64 3.97 10.50
N ASP A 55 -24.84 4.74 11.58
CA ASP A 55 -25.48 6.06 11.52
C ASP A 55 -24.50 7.25 11.71
N SER A 56 -23.19 6.98 11.73
CA SER A 56 -22.18 8.00 12.03
C SER A 56 -21.62 8.65 10.78
N ARG A 57 -21.50 9.98 10.83
CA ARG A 57 -20.81 10.75 9.80
C ARG A 57 -19.31 10.55 9.96
N GLN A 58 -18.72 9.76 9.07
CA GLN A 58 -17.28 9.50 9.07
C GLN A 58 -16.49 10.78 8.78
N GLU A 59 -15.68 11.20 9.73
CA GLU A 59 -14.71 12.27 9.55
C GLU A 59 -13.49 11.77 8.77
N LYS A 60 -12.67 12.70 8.27
CA LYS A 60 -11.46 12.31 7.50
C LYS A 60 -10.47 11.50 8.34
N ALA A 61 -10.38 11.78 9.64
CA ALA A 61 -9.53 11.01 10.55
C ALA A 61 -10.03 9.57 10.66
N ASP A 62 -11.31 9.37 10.94
CA ASP A 62 -11.95 8.05 11.03
C ASP A 62 -11.78 7.25 9.74
N ILE A 63 -11.90 7.91 8.57
CA ILE A 63 -11.69 7.25 7.28
C ILE A 63 -10.28 6.67 7.17
N LEU A 64 -9.28 7.46 7.57
CA LEU A 64 -7.88 7.06 7.50
C LEU A 64 -7.55 5.99 8.55
N GLU A 65 -8.06 6.12 9.77
CA GLU A 65 -7.85 5.13 10.84
C GLU A 65 -8.45 3.77 10.48
N MET A 66 -9.71 3.75 10.02
CA MET A 66 -10.37 2.55 9.53
C MET A 66 -9.59 1.91 8.38
N THR A 67 -9.06 2.73 7.45
CA THR A 67 -8.23 2.25 6.35
C THR A 67 -6.97 1.56 6.86
N LEU A 68 -6.28 2.16 7.84
CA LEU A 68 -5.08 1.57 8.42
C LEU A 68 -5.38 0.23 9.10
N ASP A 69 -6.45 0.16 9.88
CA ASP A 69 -6.83 -1.06 10.57
C ASP A 69 -7.32 -2.15 9.61
N PHE A 70 -8.02 -1.77 8.54
CA PHE A 70 -8.35 -2.69 7.45
C PHE A 70 -7.09 -3.25 6.79
N LEU A 71 -6.11 -2.40 6.47
CA LEU A 71 -4.86 -2.81 5.83
C LEU A 71 -3.98 -3.66 6.76
N ARG A 72 -3.95 -3.36 8.06
CA ARG A 72 -3.25 -4.20 9.06
C ARG A 72 -3.89 -5.58 9.15
N ARG A 73 -5.21 -5.65 9.15
CA ARG A 73 -5.96 -6.93 9.14
C ARG A 73 -5.75 -7.71 7.85
N SER A 74 -5.72 -7.05 6.69
CA SER A 74 -5.53 -7.71 5.39
C SER A 74 -4.09 -8.16 5.12
N GLN A 75 -3.10 -7.44 5.65
CA GLN A 75 -1.69 -7.82 5.58
C GLN A 75 -1.34 -8.98 6.53
N ASN A 76 -2.17 -9.26 7.54
CA ASN A 76 -2.08 -10.50 8.28
C ASN A 76 -2.56 -11.64 7.37
N PRO A 77 -1.67 -12.55 6.92
CA PRO A 77 -2.03 -13.58 5.95
C PRO A 77 -3.12 -14.53 6.49
N SER A 78 -3.34 -14.55 7.80
CA SER A 78 -4.40 -15.30 8.50
C SER A 78 -5.83 -14.88 8.14
N ALA A 79 -6.04 -13.73 7.49
CA ALA A 79 -7.37 -13.24 7.11
C ALA A 79 -7.93 -13.85 5.81
N CYS A 80 -7.10 -14.55 5.01
CA CYS A 80 -7.66 -15.49 4.04
C CYS A 80 -8.33 -16.59 4.88
N SER A 81 -9.68 -16.69 4.81
CA SER A 81 -10.51 -17.62 5.58
C SER A 81 -9.69 -18.80 6.08
N THR A 82 -9.48 -18.88 7.39
CA THR A 82 -8.65 -19.93 8.02
C THR A 82 -9.00 -21.29 7.43
N ALA A 83 -10.30 -21.56 7.22
CA ALA A 83 -10.80 -22.74 6.53
C ALA A 83 -10.21 -22.99 5.13
N ALA A 84 -10.01 -21.95 4.31
CA ALA A 84 -9.39 -22.07 2.98
C ALA A 84 -7.87 -22.27 3.06
N ARG A 85 -7.19 -21.69 4.06
CA ARG A 85 -5.76 -21.94 4.33
C ARG A 85 -5.54 -23.36 4.85
N ASP A 86 -6.39 -23.79 5.77
CA ASP A 86 -6.38 -25.12 6.37
C ASP A 86 -6.70 -26.18 5.32
N GLY A 87 -7.69 -25.94 4.46
CA GLY A 87 -8.03 -26.82 3.33
C GLY A 87 -6.87 -26.99 2.34
N ARG A 88 -6.15 -25.90 2.01
CA ARG A 88 -4.95 -25.98 1.17
C ARG A 88 -3.82 -26.76 1.85
N SER A 89 -3.53 -26.48 3.13
CA SER A 89 -2.49 -27.20 3.87
C SER A 89 -2.79 -28.69 3.97
N ARG A 90 -4.04 -29.04 4.29
CA ARG A 90 -4.50 -30.43 4.33
C ARG A 90 -4.38 -31.13 2.98
N CYS A 91 -4.81 -30.49 1.90
CA CYS A 91 -4.70 -31.04 0.55
C CYS A 91 -3.22 -31.27 0.15
N VAL A 92 -2.34 -30.30 0.42
CA VAL A 92 -0.90 -30.45 0.16
C VAL A 92 -0.29 -31.58 1.00
N GLN A 93 -0.67 -31.69 2.29
CA GLN A 93 -0.20 -32.76 3.17
C GLN A 93 -0.65 -34.14 2.69
N GLU A 94 -1.91 -34.28 2.27
CA GLU A 94 -2.46 -35.50 1.70
C GLU A 94 -1.75 -35.88 0.39
N ALA A 95 -1.49 -34.91 -0.48
CA ALA A 95 -0.74 -35.12 -1.73
C ALA A 95 0.70 -35.60 -1.45
N VAL A 96 1.40 -35.00 -0.48
CA VAL A 96 2.74 -35.45 -0.06
C VAL A 96 2.70 -36.88 0.48
N ASN A 97 1.73 -37.20 1.35
CA ASN A 97 1.58 -38.53 1.93
C ASN A 97 1.28 -39.59 0.87
N PHE A 98 0.43 -39.28 -0.11
CA PHE A 98 0.11 -40.17 -1.22
C PHE A 98 1.34 -40.43 -2.10
N LEU A 99 2.03 -39.37 -2.53
CA LEU A 99 3.23 -39.47 -3.36
C LEU A 99 4.35 -40.22 -2.64
N SER A 100 4.54 -40.01 -1.34
CA SER A 100 5.59 -40.70 -0.56
C SER A 100 5.40 -42.22 -0.49
N ARG A 101 4.17 -42.71 -0.66
CA ARG A 101 3.83 -44.15 -0.64
C ARG A 101 3.86 -44.80 -2.02
N CYS A 102 4.06 -44.03 -3.09
CA CYS A 102 4.08 -44.56 -4.44
C CYS A 102 5.35 -45.39 -4.68
N PRO A 103 5.25 -46.68 -5.03
CA PRO A 103 6.40 -47.55 -5.23
C PRO A 103 7.23 -47.19 -6.48
N VAL A 104 6.63 -46.50 -7.45
CA VAL A 104 7.27 -46.10 -8.70
C VAL A 104 7.58 -44.60 -8.66
N GLN A 105 8.87 -44.26 -8.54
CA GLN A 105 9.34 -42.89 -8.46
C GLN A 105 9.94 -42.40 -9.78
N THR A 106 9.07 -42.00 -10.70
CA THR A 106 9.48 -41.34 -11.93
C THR A 106 10.12 -39.97 -11.67
N GLN A 107 10.78 -39.39 -12.67
CA GLN A 107 11.35 -38.05 -12.55
C GLN A 107 10.28 -36.98 -12.28
N SER A 108 9.10 -37.11 -12.90
CA SER A 108 7.96 -36.22 -12.66
C SER A 108 7.43 -36.34 -11.22
N HIS A 109 7.37 -37.57 -10.68
CA HIS A 109 7.00 -37.83 -9.30
C HIS A 109 7.90 -37.07 -8.30
N ARG A 110 9.22 -37.18 -8.47
CA ARG A 110 10.20 -36.48 -7.62
C ARG A 110 10.07 -34.96 -7.71
N ARG A 111 9.85 -34.42 -8.92
CA ARG A 111 9.64 -32.98 -9.13
C ARG A 111 8.37 -32.49 -8.42
N LEU A 112 7.29 -33.25 -8.52
CA LEU A 112 6.01 -32.93 -7.90
C LEU A 112 6.07 -32.99 -6.37
N LEU A 113 6.66 -34.06 -5.81
CA LEU A 113 6.87 -34.20 -4.37
C LEU A 113 7.73 -33.06 -3.81
N LYS A 114 8.84 -32.74 -4.50
CA LYS A 114 9.69 -31.60 -4.14
C LYS A 114 8.87 -30.30 -4.14
N HIS A 115 8.06 -30.06 -5.16
CA HIS A 115 7.23 -28.85 -5.22
C HIS A 115 6.27 -28.73 -4.03
N PHE A 116 5.52 -29.80 -3.69
CA PHE A 116 4.59 -29.76 -2.57
C PHE A 116 5.27 -29.56 -1.20
N LEU A 117 6.48 -30.09 -1.01
CA LEU A 117 7.26 -29.84 0.21
C LEU A 117 7.69 -28.37 0.37
N HIS A 118 7.96 -27.66 -0.74
CA HIS A 118 8.26 -26.22 -0.71
C HIS A 118 7.02 -25.33 -0.55
N MET A 119 5.83 -25.87 -0.85
CA MET A 119 4.54 -25.17 -0.70
C MET A 119 3.99 -25.23 0.72
N GLN A 120 4.56 -26.07 1.59
CA GLN A 120 4.20 -26.07 3.01
C GLN A 120 4.63 -24.73 3.63
N PRO A 121 3.75 -24.03 4.36
CA PRO A 121 4.13 -22.82 5.05
C PRO A 121 5.24 -23.17 6.05
N SER A 122 6.39 -22.50 5.93
CA SER A 122 7.40 -22.51 6.98
C SER A 122 6.69 -22.14 8.28
N THR A 123 6.73 -23.02 9.28
CA THR A 123 6.32 -22.69 10.65
C THR A 123 7.38 -21.77 11.26
N GLU A 124 7.62 -20.62 10.63
CA GLU A 124 8.31 -19.52 11.27
C GLU A 124 7.29 -18.84 12.18
N ASN A 125 7.29 -19.31 13.41
CA ASN A 125 6.79 -18.59 14.58
C ASN A 125 7.58 -17.27 14.70
N ASN A 126 7.24 -16.27 13.91
CA ASN A 126 7.79 -14.92 14.07
C ASN A 126 6.99 -14.19 15.17
N THR A 127 7.20 -14.62 16.42
CA THR A 127 7.14 -13.70 17.56
C THR A 127 8.33 -12.75 17.42
N ARG A 128 8.25 -11.80 16.49
CA ARG A 128 9.18 -10.67 16.47
C ARG A 128 8.66 -9.64 17.47
N VAL A 129 9.04 -9.86 18.73
CA VAL A 129 9.16 -8.78 19.72
C VAL A 129 9.95 -7.67 19.04
N LEU A 130 9.37 -6.45 19.00
CA LEU A 130 10.07 -5.25 18.54
C LEU A 130 11.42 -5.13 19.27
N PRO A 131 12.53 -4.80 18.59
CA PRO A 131 13.73 -4.38 19.28
C PRO A 131 13.45 -3.06 20.04
N PRO A 132 13.98 -2.86 21.26
CA PRO A 132 13.86 -1.58 21.94
C PRO A 132 14.58 -0.50 21.13
N HIS A 133 13.90 0.60 20.87
CA HIS A 133 14.53 1.82 20.36
C HIS A 133 15.68 2.25 21.29
N PRO A 134 16.90 2.47 20.78
CA PRO A 134 17.93 3.17 21.54
C PRO A 134 17.57 4.65 21.63
N LEU A 135 17.45 5.16 22.86
CA LEU A 135 17.50 6.60 23.15
C LEU A 135 18.79 7.18 22.54
N HIS A 136 18.64 8.18 21.66
CA HIS A 136 19.74 9.00 21.19
C HIS A 136 20.11 10.06 22.22
N SER A 137 21.41 10.21 22.50
CA SER A 137 22.14 11.47 22.76
C SER A 137 23.66 11.16 22.88
N PRO A 138 24.56 12.13 22.64
CA PRO A 138 24.84 12.80 21.38
C PRO A 138 26.29 12.54 20.91
N ASP A 139 26.64 13.13 19.77
CA ASP A 139 27.99 13.31 19.21
C ASP A 139 28.72 12.12 18.56
N ALA A 140 28.60 12.03 17.23
CA ALA A 140 29.75 11.84 16.35
C ALA A 140 29.38 12.22 14.90
N LYS A 141 30.20 13.07 14.29
CA LYS A 141 30.13 13.47 12.88
C LYS A 141 30.19 12.25 11.95
N SER A 142 29.12 12.01 11.22
CA SER A 142 29.17 11.29 9.94
C SER A 142 28.24 11.97 8.96
N LYS A 143 28.78 12.31 7.78
CA LYS A 143 28.06 12.86 6.63
C LYS A 143 26.93 11.89 6.25
N GLU A 144 25.71 12.17 6.68
CA GLU A 144 24.51 11.56 6.15
C GLU A 144 24.19 12.19 4.80
N GLU A 145 24.04 11.36 3.76
CA GLU A 145 23.19 11.74 2.63
C GLU A 145 21.78 12.02 3.16
N PRO A 146 21.13 13.12 2.76
CA PRO A 146 19.80 13.39 3.24
C PRO A 146 18.86 12.35 2.65
N LEU A 147 18.34 11.49 3.53
CA LEU A 147 17.01 10.89 3.38
C LEU A 147 16.12 11.94 2.73
N VAL A 148 15.51 11.61 1.60
CA VAL A 148 14.64 12.51 0.84
C VAL A 148 13.47 12.89 1.75
N LEU A 149 13.72 13.92 2.54
CA LEU A 149 12.78 14.57 3.42
C LEU A 149 11.65 14.95 2.49
N TRP A 150 10.48 14.39 2.75
CA TRP A 150 9.24 14.82 2.13
C TRP A 150 9.27 16.34 2.06
N ARG A 151 9.38 16.90 0.86
CA ARG A 151 9.37 18.35 0.68
C ARG A 151 7.92 18.77 0.60
N PRO A 152 7.41 19.56 1.56
CA PRO A 152 6.18 20.29 1.35
C PRO A 152 6.41 21.24 0.17
N TRP A 153 5.44 21.33 -0.73
CA TRP A 153 5.43 22.31 -1.81
C TRP A 153 5.33 23.74 -1.28
#